data_AF-A0A401IMD8-F1
#
_entry.id   AF-A0A401IMD8-F1
#
_cell.length_a   1.000
_cell.length_b   1.000
_cell.length_c   1.000
_cell.angle_alpha   90.00
_cell.angle_beta   90.00
_cell.angle_gamma   90.00
#
_symmetry.space_group_name_H-M   'P 1'
#
loop_
_entity.id
_entity.type
_entity.pdbx_description
1 polymer ?
#
loop_
_entity_poly.entity_id
_entity_poly.type
_entity_poly.pdbx_seq_one_letter_code
_entity_poly.pdbx_strand_id
1 'polypeptide(L)' 'MNTPTLPSSLHTRYSVEVLQEEARQLVKRGIISRQQPIYKLCEYIPAREWVCIESELERCDYLLRDRIGELIGSESWNSD' A
#
# COMPACT_ATOMS: atom_id res chain seq x y z
N MET A 1 -2.47 10.95 -27.52
CA MET A 1 -2.10 9.67 -26.89
C MET A 1 -1.13 10.01 -25.77
N ASN A 2 -1.58 9.98 -24.52
CA ASN A 2 -0.82 10.39 -23.34
C ASN A 2 -0.10 9.16 -22.77
N THR A 3 1.22 9.12 -22.94
CA THR A 3 2.10 8.13 -22.34
C THR A 3 2.08 8.31 -20.81
N PRO A 4 1.73 7.28 -20.00
CA PRO A 4 1.92 7.38 -18.57
C PRO A 4 3.43 7.42 -18.28
N THR A 5 3.89 8.59 -17.84
CA THR A 5 5.23 8.82 -17.31
C THR A 5 5.50 7.82 -16.20
N LEU A 6 6.37 6.84 -16.45
CA LEU A 6 6.99 6.03 -15.40
C LEU A 6 7.82 6.98 -14.52
N PRO A 7 7.56 7.07 -13.20
CA PRO A 7 8.44 7.81 -12.33
C PRO A 7 9.75 7.04 -12.23
N SER A 8 10.79 7.68 -12.76
CA SER A 8 12.19 7.39 -12.55
C SER A 8 12.47 7.05 -11.09
N SER A 9 12.91 5.82 -10.86
CA SER A 9 13.61 5.37 -9.66
C SER A 9 14.67 6.39 -9.27
N LEU A 10 14.48 7.09 -8.16
CA LEU A 10 15.48 7.66 -7.25
C LEU A 10 14.70 8.40 -6.13
N HIS A 11 14.59 7.74 -4.98
CA HIS A 11 13.95 8.27 -3.77
C HIS A 11 12.43 8.43 -3.86
N THR A 12 11.74 7.31 -4.13
CA THR A 12 10.28 7.22 -3.96
C THR A 12 9.97 7.55 -2.51
N ARG A 13 9.46 8.75 -2.24
CA ARG A 13 8.85 9.03 -0.94
C ARG A 13 7.69 8.06 -0.83
N TYR A 14 7.86 7.03 0.01
CA TYR A 14 6.78 6.07 0.25
C TYR A 14 5.69 6.79 1.03
N SER A 15 4.74 7.33 0.28
CA SER A 15 3.48 7.84 0.81
C SER A 15 2.52 6.67 1.02
N VAL A 16 1.50 6.89 1.85
CA VAL A 16 0.42 5.91 2.07
C VAL A 16 -0.26 5.47 0.75
N GLU A 17 -0.34 6.35 -0.24
CA GLU A 17 -0.86 6.04 -1.58
C GLU A 17 -0.04 4.95 -2.31
N VAL A 18 1.29 5.01 -2.20
CA VAL A 18 2.18 4.00 -2.79
C VAL A 18 1.98 2.67 -2.06
N LEU A 19 1.85 2.69 -0.73
CA LEU A 19 1.55 1.50 0.06
C LEU A 19 0.21 0.88 -0.34
N GLN A 20 -0.82 1.70 -0.56
CA GLN A 20 -2.15 1.24 -0.99
C GLN A 20 -2.08 0.53 -2.35
N GLU A 21 -1.34 1.09 -3.31
CA GLU A 21 -1.18 0.49 -4.64
C GLU A 21 -0.39 -0.82 -4.57
N GLU A 22 0.71 -0.87 -3.81
CA GLU A 22 1.49 -2.09 -3.59
C GLU A 22 0.62 -3.18 -2.94
N ALA A 23 -0.14 -2.83 -1.89
CA ALA A 23 -1.05 -3.74 -1.24
C ALA A 23 -2.13 -4.26 -2.20
N ARG A 24 -2.68 -3.40 -3.06
CA ARG A 24 -3.64 -3.76 -4.10
C ARG A 24 -3.04 -4.75 -5.10
N GLN A 25 -1.81 -4.52 -5.56
CA GLN A 25 -1.12 -5.43 -6.47
C GLN A 25 -0.83 -6.79 -5.82
N LEU A 26 -0.40 -6.82 -4.57
CA LEU A 26 -0.16 -8.05 -3.83
C LEU A 26 -1.45 -8.85 -3.63
N VAL A 27 -2.57 -8.18 -3.34
CA VAL A 27 -3.91 -8.82 -3.27
C VAL A 27 -4.33 -9.35 -4.64
N LYS A 28 -4.15 -8.57 -5.70
CA LYS A 28 -4.49 -8.98 -7.09
C LYS A 28 -3.65 -10.18 -7.55
N ARG A 29 -2.40 -10.28 -7.12
CA ARG A 29 -1.51 -11.42 -7.38
C ARG A 29 -1.82 -12.64 -6.51
N GLY A 30 -2.66 -12.50 -5.48
CA GLY A 30 -2.97 -13.56 -4.53
C GLY A 30 -1.87 -13.85 -3.50
N ILE A 31 -0.92 -12.92 -3.34
CA ILE A 31 0.19 -13.05 -2.38
C ILE A 31 -0.30 -12.77 -0.95
N ILE A 32 -1.14 -11.74 -0.80
CA ILE A 32 -1.78 -11.39 0.47
C ILE A 32 -3.29 -11.31 0.29
N SER A 33 -4.04 -11.30 1.39
CA SER A 33 -5.50 -11.13 1.36
C SER A 33 -5.89 -9.81 2.00
N ARG A 34 -6.96 -9.19 1.51
CA ARG A 34 -7.55 -7.97 2.10
C ARG A 34 -7.94 -8.10 3.58
N GLN A 35 -8.16 -9.33 4.05
CA GLN A 35 -8.49 -9.62 5.45
C GLN A 35 -7.25 -9.68 6.34
N GLN A 36 -6.06 -9.76 5.74
CA GLN A 36 -4.81 -9.75 6.48
C GLN A 36 -4.52 -8.35 7.00
N PRO A 37 -3.81 -8.26 8.13
CA PRO A 37 -3.47 -7.00 8.75
C PRO A 37 -2.38 -6.25 7.97
N ILE A 38 -2.35 -4.92 8.05
CA ILE A 38 -1.39 -4.04 7.34
C ILE A 38 0.06 -4.41 7.68
N TYR A 39 0.35 -4.85 8.90
CA TYR A 39 1.71 -5.29 9.29
C TYR A 39 2.26 -6.39 8.39
N LYS A 40 1.41 -7.19 7.73
CA LYS A 40 1.87 -8.20 6.76
C LYS A 40 2.66 -7.58 5.61
N LEU A 41 2.36 -6.33 5.24
CA LEU A 41 3.10 -5.60 4.20
C LEU A 41 4.56 -5.33 4.62
N CYS A 42 4.85 -5.21 5.92
CA CYS A 42 6.22 -5.07 6.43
C CYS A 42 7.11 -6.29 6.11
N GLU A 43 6.54 -7.47 5.87
CA GLU A 43 7.33 -8.65 5.45
C GLU A 43 7.78 -8.55 3.98
N TYR A 44 7.08 -7.74 3.17
CA TYR A 44 7.38 -7.54 1.75
C TYR A 44 8.10 -6.24 1.46
N ILE A 45 7.95 -5.24 2.34
CA ILE A 45 8.54 -3.92 2.20
C ILE A 45 9.79 -3.83 3.09
N PRO A 46 10.92 -3.34 2.57
CA PRO A 46 12.13 -3.19 3.37
C PRO A 46 11.92 -2.22 4.54
N ALA A 47 12.43 -2.57 5.72
CA ALA A 47 12.27 -1.79 6.96
C ALA A 47 12.65 -0.31 6.84
N ARG A 48 13.63 0.01 5.98
CA ARG A 48 14.05 1.41 5.72
C ARG A 48 12.92 2.29 5.17
N GLU A 49 12.00 1.71 4.41
CA GLU A 49 10.87 2.42 3.81
C GLU A 49 9.64 2.32 4.71
N TRP A 50 9.51 1.21 5.44
CA TRP A 50 8.46 1.02 6.44
C TRP A 50 8.43 2.12 7.50
N VAL A 51 9.59 2.61 7.96
CA VAL A 51 9.65 3.70 8.95
C VAL A 51 8.92 4.97 8.45
N CYS A 52 9.10 5.34 7.18
CA CYS A 52 8.38 6.48 6.60
C CYS A 52 6.88 6.19 6.46
N ILE A 53 6.55 4.96 6.08
CA ILE A 53 5.17 4.51 5.89
C ILE A 53 4.40 4.50 7.21
N GLU A 54 5.02 4.04 8.29
CA GLU A 54 4.42 3.97 9.62
C GLU A 54 4.04 5.38 10.10
N SER A 55 4.92 6.36 9.92
CA SER A 55 4.62 7.76 10.22
C SER A 55 3.45 8.31 9.39
N GLU A 56 3.36 7.97 8.09
CA GLU A 56 2.23 8.39 7.26
C GLU A 56 0.93 7.65 7.61
N LEU A 57 1.00 6.36 7.97
CA LEU A 57 -0.14 5.58 8.44
C LEU A 57 -0.72 6.17 9.73
N GLU A 58 0.14 6.49 10.70
CA GLU A 58 -0.28 7.17 11.94
C GLU A 58 -0.93 8.52 11.64
N ARG A 59 -0.37 9.29 10.69
CA ARG A 59 -0.91 10.60 10.28
C ARG A 59 -2.26 10.50 9.56
N CYS A 60 -2.59 9.33 9.03
CA CYS A 60 -3.85 9.00 8.39
C CYS A 60 -4.79 8.15 9.28
N ASP A 61 -4.49 7.98 10.58
CA ASP A 61 -5.26 7.18 11.53
C ASP A 61 -5.40 5.68 11.18
N TYR A 62 -4.45 5.12 10.43
CA TYR A 62 -4.38 3.69 10.16
C TYR A 62 -3.49 2.96 11.18
N LEU A 63 -3.96 1.83 11.71
CA LEU A 63 -3.17 1.00 12.61
C LEU A 63 -2.57 -0.20 11.87
N LEU A 64 -1.39 -0.66 12.29
CA LEU A 64 -0.76 -1.84 11.68
C LEU A 64 -1.61 -3.13 11.78
N ARG A 65 -2.52 -3.18 12.75
CA ARG A 65 -3.49 -4.26 12.94
C ARG A 65 -4.74 -4.13 12.06
N ASP A 66 -4.98 -2.96 11.47
CA ASP A 66 -6.08 -2.78 10.55
C ASP A 66 -5.91 -3.67 9.34
N ARG A 67 -7.03 -3.98 8.70
CA ARG A 67 -7.02 -4.85 7.53
C ARG A 67 -6.47 -4.08 6.34
N ILE A 68 -5.74 -4.79 5.49
CA ILE A 68 -5.30 -4.27 4.19
C ILE A 68 -6.50 -3.75 3.37
N GLY A 69 -7.68 -4.35 3.53
CA GLY A 69 -8.92 -3.85 2.91
C GLY A 69 -9.35 -2.46 3.38
N GLU A 70 -9.10 -2.10 4.65
CA GLU A 70 -9.37 -0.75 5.16
C GLU A 70 -8.37 0.25 4.58
N LEU A 71 -7.09 -0.17 4.50
CA LEU A 71 -6.02 0.64 3.92
C LEU A 71 -6.29 1.03 2.47
N ILE A 72 -6.66 0.06 1.61
CA ILE A 72 -6.87 0.29 0.17
C ILE A 72 -8.20 1.03 -0.10
N GLY A 73 -9.08 1.12 0.90
CA GLY A 73 -10.39 1.77 0.81
C GLY A 73 -11.44 0.96 0.04
N SER A 74 -12.71 1.19 0.38
CA SER A 74 -13.85 0.52 -0.27
C SER A 74 -14.24 1.10 -1.64
N GLU A 75 -13.63 2.21 -2.09
CA GLU A 75 -14.28 3.06 -3.09
C GLU A 75 -14.38 2.52 -4.52
N SER A 76 -13.60 1.53 -4.97
CA SER A 76 -13.79 0.99 -6.33
C SER A 76 -13.08 -0.35 -6.53
N TRP A 77 -13.71 -1.45 -6.14
CA TRP A 77 -13.47 -2.76 -6.77
C TRP A 77 -14.69 -3.21 -7.59
N ASN A 78 -15.41 -2.24 -8.18
CA ASN A 78 -16.48 -2.49 -9.14
C ASN A 78 -15.93 -2.58 -10.58
N SER A 79 -14.82 -3.30 -10.78
CA SER A 79 -14.40 -3.67 -12.13
C SER A 79 -14.51 -5.19 -12.24
N ASP A 80 -15.69 -5.56 -12.71
CA ASP A 80 -16.10 -6.83 -13.35
C ASP A 80 -14.94 -7.59 -14.02
#